data_AF-A0A7C1UQB2-F1
#
_entry.id   AF-A0A7C1UQB2-F1
#
_cell.length_a   1.000
_cell.length_b   1.000
_cell.length_c   1.000
_cell.angle_alpha   90.00
_cell.angle_beta   90.00
_cell.angle_gamma   90.00
#
_symmetry.space_group_name_H-M   'P 1'
#
loop_
_entity.id
_entity.type
_entity.pdbx_description
1 polymer ?
#
loop_
_entity_poly.entity_id
_entity_poly.type
_entity_poly.pdbx_seq_one_letter_code
_entity_poly.pdbx_strand_id
1 'polypeptide(L)'
;MPQAKTRANPLFLRDEDLRQALELLFYAYRDFTAEPDAILAKYGFGRAHHRVIYFVGRNRGITVSALLGILKITKQSLSRVLGQLLDEGFIEQKTDPQ
;
A
#
# COMPACT_ATOMS: atom_id res chain seq x y z
N MET A 1 5.81 23.75 -50.17
CA MET A 1 6.55 23.03 -49.10
C MET A 1 5.73 23.12 -47.81
N PRO A 2 5.16 22.04 -47.26
CA PRO A 2 4.43 22.14 -46.01
C PRO A 2 5.40 22.27 -44.84
N GLN A 3 5.13 23.24 -43.97
CA GLN A 3 5.89 23.62 -42.81
C GLN A 3 5.93 22.45 -41.81
N ALA A 4 7.12 22.00 -41.41
CA ALA A 4 7.29 21.01 -40.37
C ALA A 4 6.73 21.58 -39.05
N LYS A 5 5.60 21.05 -38.58
CA LYS A 5 5.09 21.33 -37.25
C LYS A 5 6.17 20.92 -36.25
N THR A 6 6.71 21.87 -35.51
CA THR A 6 7.61 21.64 -34.37
C THR A 6 7.03 20.52 -33.53
N ARG A 7 7.68 19.36 -33.51
CA ARG A 7 7.33 18.28 -32.60
C ARG A 7 7.63 18.82 -31.21
N ALA A 8 6.58 19.15 -30.48
CA ALA A 8 6.57 19.38 -29.05
C ALA A 8 7.56 18.43 -28.35
N ASN A 9 8.60 18.99 -27.73
CA ASN A 9 9.62 18.23 -27.00
C ASN A 9 8.93 17.48 -25.84
N PRO A 10 9.04 16.14 -25.69
CA PRO A 10 8.27 15.38 -24.71
C PRO A 10 8.57 15.68 -23.23
N LEU A 11 9.56 16.52 -22.94
CA LEU A 11 9.98 16.90 -21.59
C LEU A 11 9.17 18.13 -21.12
N PHE A 12 7.87 17.96 -20.93
CA PHE A 12 6.96 19.06 -20.54
C PHE A 12 6.92 19.39 -19.05
N LEU A 13 7.58 18.61 -18.21
CA LEU A 13 7.72 18.92 -16.79
C LEU A 13 9.13 19.43 -16.55
N ARG A 14 9.24 20.67 -16.10
CA ARG A 14 10.51 21.20 -15.61
C ARG A 14 10.81 20.52 -14.28
N ASP A 15 12.10 20.42 -13.91
CA ASP A 15 12.51 19.81 -12.65
C ASP A 15 11.76 20.41 -11.43
N GLU A 16 11.46 21.71 -11.47
CA GLU A 16 10.67 22.37 -10.44
C GLU A 16 9.23 21.86 -10.33
N ASP A 17 8.58 21.59 -11.47
CA ASP A 17 7.22 21.06 -11.50
C ASP A 17 7.19 19.62 -10.93
N LEU A 18 8.24 18.82 -11.20
CA LEU A 18 8.41 17.48 -10.61
C LEU A 18 8.63 17.53 -9.11
N ARG A 19 9.50 18.45 -8.62
CA ARG A 19 9.72 18.63 -7.18
C ARG A 19 8.43 19.04 -6.47
N GLN A 20 7.69 19.99 -7.04
CA GLN A 20 6.40 20.41 -6.49
C GLN A 20 5.40 19.24 -6.45
N ALA A 21 5.33 18.42 -7.50
CA ALA A 21 4.47 17.24 -7.50
C ALA A 21 4.85 16.21 -6.41
N LEU A 22 6.16 15.99 -6.20
CA LEU A 22 6.65 15.10 -5.14
C LEU A 22 6.31 15.64 -3.74
N GLU A 23 6.44 16.94 -3.52
CA GLU A 23 6.06 17.59 -2.26
C GLU A 23 4.55 17.48 -1.99
N LEU A 24 3.73 17.75 -3.00
CA LEU A 24 2.27 17.61 -2.88
C LEU A 24 1.88 16.16 -2.60
N LEU A 25 2.51 15.19 -3.27
CA LEU A 25 2.30 13.77 -2.99
C LEU A 25 2.70 13.42 -1.56
N PHE A 26 3.80 13.98 -1.06
CA PHE A 26 4.25 13.79 0.32
C PHE A 26 3.22 14.32 1.33
N TYR A 27 2.77 15.56 1.18
CA TYR A 27 1.78 16.15 2.08
C TYR A 27 0.43 15.41 2.01
N ALA A 28 -0.03 15.10 0.80
CA ALA A 28 -1.26 14.35 0.61
C ALA A 28 -1.16 12.96 1.26
N TYR A 29 -0.06 12.24 1.05
CA TYR A 29 0.14 10.92 1.65
C TYR A 29 0.20 10.99 3.18
N ARG A 30 0.92 11.96 3.75
CA ARG A 30 1.01 12.19 5.20
C ARG A 30 -0.38 12.45 5.79
N ASP A 31 -1.13 13.38 5.22
CA ASP A 31 -2.42 13.79 5.78
C ASP A 31 -3.49 12.71 5.56
N PHE A 32 -3.47 12.03 4.42
CA PHE A 32 -4.32 10.87 4.13
C PHE A 32 -4.09 9.72 5.10
N THR A 33 -2.85 9.56 5.58
CA THR A 33 -2.50 8.49 6.53
C THR A 33 -2.78 8.91 7.99
N ALA A 34 -2.63 10.17 8.38
CA ALA A 34 -2.70 10.59 9.78
C ALA A 34 -3.89 10.00 10.61
N GLU A 35 -5.12 10.11 10.13
CA GLU A 35 -6.30 9.62 10.86
C GLU A 35 -6.34 8.08 10.97
N PRO A 36 -6.18 7.31 9.89
CA PRO A 36 -6.04 5.85 10.00
C PRO A 36 -4.90 5.40 10.93
N ASP A 37 -3.77 6.11 10.99
CA ASP A 37 -2.67 5.78 11.93
C ASP A 37 -3.11 5.98 13.38
N ALA A 38 -3.83 7.05 13.67
CA ALA A 38 -4.38 7.30 15.01
C ALA A 38 -5.38 6.21 15.44
N ILE A 39 -6.15 5.65 14.50
CA ILE A 39 -7.05 4.52 14.78
C ILE A 39 -6.24 3.24 15.05
N LEU A 40 -5.26 2.92 14.20
CA LEU A 40 -4.43 1.72 14.33
C LEU A 40 -3.63 1.71 15.64
N ALA A 41 -3.15 2.88 16.09
CA ALA A 41 -2.40 3.02 17.33
C ALA A 41 -3.19 2.54 18.56
N LYS A 42 -4.54 2.65 18.54
CA LYS A 42 -5.41 2.15 19.63
C LYS A 42 -5.35 0.63 19.80
N TYR A 43 -4.93 -0.09 18.75
CA TYR A 43 -4.75 -1.54 18.72
C TYR A 43 -3.27 -1.93 18.78
N GLY A 44 -2.34 -0.98 18.94
CA GLY A 44 -0.90 -1.26 18.80
C GLY A 44 -0.50 -1.66 17.38
N PHE A 45 -1.34 -1.36 16.39
CA PHE A 45 -1.12 -1.71 14.99
C PHE A 45 -0.41 -0.60 14.21
N GLY A 46 0.20 -0.99 13.11
CA GLY A 46 0.80 -0.08 12.14
C GLY A 46 0.32 -0.32 10.72
N ARG A 47 0.98 0.33 9.75
CA ARG A 47 0.61 0.26 8.34
C ARG A 47 0.69 -1.11 7.71
N ALA A 48 1.52 -1.99 8.24
CA ALA A 48 1.57 -3.37 7.76
C ALA A 48 0.23 -4.08 8.04
N HIS A 49 -0.31 -3.93 9.25
CA HIS A 49 -1.61 -4.47 9.65
C HIS A 49 -2.73 -3.96 8.78
N HIS A 50 -2.79 -2.63 8.59
CA HIS A 50 -3.82 -2.01 7.74
C HIS A 50 -3.83 -2.59 6.32
N ARG A 51 -2.66 -2.72 5.69
CA ARG A 51 -2.55 -3.29 4.33
C ARG A 51 -3.00 -4.74 4.30
N VAL A 52 -2.64 -5.55 5.30
CA VAL A 52 -3.07 -6.95 5.40
C VAL A 52 -4.58 -7.05 5.55
N ILE A 53 -5.19 -6.30 6.48
CA ILE A 53 -6.65 -6.26 6.68
C ILE A 53 -7.35 -5.85 5.38
N TYR A 54 -6.87 -4.80 4.72
CA TYR A 54 -7.46 -4.31 3.47
C TYR A 54 -7.46 -5.40 2.38
N PHE A 55 -6.31 -6.03 2.11
CA PHE A 55 -6.23 -7.01 1.03
C PHE A 55 -6.95 -8.31 1.34
N VAL A 56 -6.96 -8.76 2.60
CA VAL A 56 -7.75 -9.93 3.02
C VAL A 56 -9.25 -9.63 2.93
N GLY A 57 -9.69 -8.45 3.39
CA GLY A 57 -11.09 -8.03 3.28
C GLY A 57 -11.58 -7.86 1.84
N ARG A 58 -10.70 -7.40 0.93
CA ARG A 58 -11.03 -7.27 -0.50
C ARG A 58 -10.95 -8.58 -1.28
N ASN A 59 -10.21 -9.57 -0.79
CA ASN A 59 -9.97 -10.84 -1.47
C ASN A 59 -10.21 -12.00 -0.49
N ARG A 60 -11.48 -12.39 -0.30
CA ARG A 60 -11.84 -13.50 0.60
C ARG A 60 -11.11 -14.78 0.17
N GLY A 61 -10.48 -15.46 1.13
CA GLY A 61 -9.74 -16.70 0.88
C GLY A 61 -8.38 -16.50 0.19
N ILE A 62 -7.84 -15.28 0.15
CA ILE A 62 -6.50 -15.03 -0.41
C ILE A 62 -5.44 -15.89 0.30
N THR A 63 -4.58 -16.53 -0.49
CA THR A 63 -3.48 -17.33 0.05
C THR A 63 -2.37 -16.43 0.59
N VAL A 64 -1.60 -16.94 1.56
CA VAL A 64 -0.44 -16.22 2.11
C VAL A 64 0.58 -15.87 1.02
N SER A 65 0.80 -16.77 0.06
CA SER A 65 1.70 -16.54 -1.08
C SER A 65 1.22 -15.42 -2.00
N ALA A 66 -0.08 -15.35 -2.29
CA ALA A 66 -0.65 -14.26 -3.08
C ALA A 66 -0.56 -12.92 -2.34
N LEU A 67 -0.81 -12.92 -1.03
CA LEU A 67 -0.67 -11.72 -0.19
C LEU A 67 0.78 -11.21 -0.16
N LEU A 68 1.77 -12.10 -0.06
CA LEU A 68 3.19 -11.74 -0.22
C LEU A 68 3.47 -11.14 -1.59
N GLY A 69 2.89 -11.73 -2.64
CA GLY A 69 3.01 -11.26 -4.02
C GLY A 69 2.52 -9.82 -4.21
N ILE A 70 1.43 -9.44 -3.54
CA ILE A 70 0.85 -8.10 -3.56
C ILE A 70 1.66 -7.13 -2.69
N LEU A 71 1.95 -7.52 -1.45
CA LEU A 71 2.56 -6.61 -0.47
C LEU A 71 4.05 -6.37 -0.71
N LYS A 72 4.73 -7.27 -1.44
CA LYS A 72 6.17 -7.20 -1.73
C LYS A 72 7.02 -7.02 -0.46
N ILE A 73 6.69 -7.78 0.58
CA ILE A 73 7.42 -7.83 1.85
C ILE A 73 7.99 -9.23 2.10
N THR A 74 8.83 -9.37 3.13
CA THR A 74 9.38 -10.66 3.52
C THR A 74 8.33 -11.56 4.19
N LYS A 75 8.50 -12.88 4.08
CA LYS A 75 7.65 -13.87 4.76
C LYS A 75 7.64 -13.65 6.28
N GLN A 76 8.80 -13.38 6.87
CA GLN A 76 8.92 -13.12 8.32
C GLN A 76 8.13 -11.89 8.75
N SER A 77 8.22 -10.79 7.98
CA SER A 77 7.45 -9.57 8.26
C SER A 77 5.95 -9.85 8.18
N LEU A 78 5.50 -10.57 7.16
CA LEU A 78 4.08 -10.93 7.03
C LEU A 78 3.62 -11.86 8.15
N SER A 79 4.40 -12.90 8.50
CA SER A 79 4.06 -13.84 9.57
C SER A 79 3.87 -13.14 10.91
N ARG A 80 4.71 -12.15 11.25
CA ARG A 80 4.55 -11.36 12.47
C ARG A 80 3.23 -10.58 12.47
N VAL A 81 2.87 -9.95 11.35
CA VAL A 81 1.65 -9.16 11.22
C VAL A 81 0.40 -10.05 11.25
N LEU A 82 0.42 -11.16 10.53
CA LEU A 82 -0.69 -12.13 10.54
C LEU A 82 -0.90 -12.73 11.91
N GLY A 83 0.17 -13.06 12.65
CA GLY A 83 0.06 -13.57 14.02
C GLY A 83 -0.72 -12.61 14.92
N GLN A 84 -0.33 -11.34 14.96
CA GLN A 84 -1.04 -10.33 15.77
C GLN A 84 -2.51 -10.16 15.33
N LEU A 85 -2.79 -10.19 14.03
CA LEU A 85 -4.17 -10.06 13.52
C LEU A 85 -5.04 -11.29 13.82
N LEU A 86 -4.45 -12.48 13.88
CA LEU A 86 -5.12 -13.72 14.31
C LEU A 86 -5.39 -13.68 15.81
N ASP A 87 -4.39 -13.31 16.61
CA ASP A 87 -4.47 -13.25 18.07
C ASP A 87 -5.54 -12.25 18.54
N GLU A 88 -5.68 -11.12 17.85
CA GLU A 88 -6.70 -10.11 18.13
C GLU A 88 -8.05 -10.35 17.41
N GLY A 89 -8.18 -11.43 16.63
CA GLY A 89 -9.44 -11.83 16.01
C GLY A 89 -9.89 -10.99 14.81
N PHE A 90 -8.98 -10.24 14.17
CA PHE A 90 -9.29 -9.45 12.97
C PHE A 90 -9.29 -10.29 11.68
N ILE A 91 -8.58 -11.41 11.68
CA ILE A 91 -8.45 -12.32 10.53
C ILE A 91 -8.59 -13.75 11.03
N GLU A 92 -9.16 -14.61 10.18
CA GLU A 92 -9.14 -16.06 10.38
C GLU A 92 -8.26 -16.72 9.31
N GLN A 93 -7.53 -17.76 9.70
CA GLN A 93 -6.77 -18.59 8.78
C GLN A 93 -7.36 -20.01 8.77
N LYS A 94 -7.62 -20.52 7.57
CA LYS A 94 -8.02 -21.92 7.35
C LYS A 94 -6.88 -22.64 6.65
N THR A 95 -6.55 -23.82 7.14
CA THR A 95 -5.71 -24.77 6.42
C THR A 95 -6.61 -25.54 5.46
N ASP A 96 -6.14 -25.83 4.25
CA ASP A 96 -6.87 -26.71 3.35
C ASP A 96 -7.07 -28.08 4.04
N PRO A 97 -8.26 -28.69 3.94
CA PRO A 97 -8.44 -30.08 4.35
C PRO A 97 -7.42 -30.93 3.60
N GLN A 98 -6.68 -31.77 4.33
CA GLN A 98 -5.85 -32.81 3.72
C GLN A 98 -6.70 -33.76 2.87
#